data_AF-A0A3E4TVZ1-F1
#
_entry.id   AF-A0A3E4TVZ1-F1
#
_cell.length_a   1.000
_cell.length_b   1.000
_cell.length_c   1.000
_cell.angle_alpha   90.00
_cell.angle_beta   90.00
_cell.angle_gamma   90.00
#
_symmetry.space_group_name_H-M   'P 1'
#
loop_
_entity.id
_entity.type
_entity.pdbx_description
1 polymer ?
#
loop_
_entity_poly.entity_id
_entity_poly.type
_entity_poly.pdbx_seq_one_letter_code
_entity_poly.pdbx_strand_id
1 'polypeptide(L)'
;MRGTIRYTVICGSLILAVLSAGCKTGGQSVTYAGEQVPAASAPQKEEEIIYLIGDDDVTDQEKSSEKRDSLINPEGKTLEERFFTPEGYTRIPKEMGSFQGYLRRYAMKPDQSPVLLYDGSEKQNQSAHAAVFSMPVFDGDLQQCADSIIRIYSEYFWKMGDYDKIAFHLTNGFLMDYPAWKSGKRLVVDGNKTSWVSKSGSDDSYETFLKYLRTVMIYAGTLSLNEEAVPVNVSDIQAGDMFIKGGSPGHCVMVADVAQNRDGSRCFLLAQGYMPAQEFQIIKNPLHGDDPWYYAAELNYPLVTPEYVFNEGSLKRWYGFGY
;
A
#
# COMPACT_ATOMS: atom_id res chain seq x y z
N MET A 1 9.67 -63.22 1.82
CA MET A 1 10.47 -63.59 3.01
C MET A 1 11.57 -62.55 3.20
N ARG A 2 11.81 -62.22 4.47
CA ARG A 2 12.74 -61.24 5.06
C ARG A 2 14.05 -60.95 4.32
N GLY A 3 14.44 -59.67 4.35
CA GLY A 3 15.82 -59.20 4.22
C GLY A 3 15.96 -57.79 4.80
N THR A 4 16.60 -57.67 5.96
CA THR A 4 16.83 -56.45 6.76
C THR A 4 18.30 -56.05 6.65
N ILE A 5 18.64 -54.79 6.36
CA ILE A 5 19.96 -54.16 6.63
C ILE A 5 19.70 -52.65 6.88
N ARG A 6 19.59 -52.18 8.14
CA ARG A 6 20.62 -51.64 9.08
C ARG A 6 21.39 -50.41 8.57
N TYR A 7 21.09 -49.27 9.20
CA TYR A 7 21.81 -47.99 9.18
C TYR A 7 23.12 -48.04 9.98
N THR A 8 24.13 -47.31 9.53
CA THR A 8 25.26 -46.85 10.35
C THR A 8 25.57 -45.39 10.03
N VAL A 9 25.48 -44.55 11.05
CA VAL A 9 25.90 -43.14 11.07
C VAL A 9 27.36 -43.09 11.52
N ILE A 10 28.20 -42.35 10.81
CA ILE A 10 29.54 -41.97 11.27
C ILE A 10 29.71 -40.46 11.08
N CYS A 11 29.73 -39.74 12.20
CA CYS A 11 30.21 -38.36 12.29
C CYS A 11 31.73 -38.32 12.11
N GLY A 12 32.22 -37.40 11.29
CA GLY A 12 33.64 -37.10 11.15
C GLY A 12 33.83 -35.63 10.85
N SER A 13 34.18 -34.86 11.88
CA SER A 13 34.61 -33.47 11.77
C SER A 13 36.00 -33.41 11.14
N LEU A 14 36.18 -32.60 10.09
CA LEU A 14 37.51 -32.19 9.63
C LEU A 14 37.58 -30.66 9.52
N ILE A 15 38.41 -30.09 10.37
CA ILE A 15 38.91 -28.72 10.30
C ILE A 15 40.01 -28.71 9.24
N LEU A 16 39.94 -27.79 8.26
CA LEU A 16 41.11 -27.37 7.51
C LEU A 16 41.04 -25.86 7.27
N ALA A 17 42.13 -25.19 7.63
CA ALA A 17 42.29 -23.75 7.60
C ALA A 17 43.20 -23.31 6.44
N VAL A 18 42.91 -22.11 5.94
CA VAL A 18 43.77 -21.15 5.21
C VAL A 18 44.20 -21.51 3.78
N LEU A 19 43.80 -20.66 2.82
CA LEU A 19 44.72 -19.90 1.96
C LEU A 19 43.96 -18.84 1.15
N SER A 20 44.31 -17.58 1.42
CA SER A 20 43.98 -16.41 0.63
C SER A 20 44.82 -16.38 -0.65
N ALA A 21 44.17 -16.28 -1.80
CA ALA A 21 44.74 -15.74 -3.03
C ALA A 21 43.61 -15.19 -3.89
N GLY A 22 43.64 -13.88 -4.15
CA GLY A 22 42.63 -13.20 -4.95
C GLY A 22 42.67 -13.61 -6.42
N CYS A 23 41.50 -13.63 -7.05
CA CYS A 23 41.37 -13.33 -8.46
C CYS A 23 40.12 -12.49 -8.69
N LYS A 24 40.36 -11.32 -9.28
CA LYS A 24 39.39 -10.34 -9.74
C LYS A 24 38.53 -10.98 -10.83
N THR A 25 37.21 -10.86 -10.73
CA THR A 25 36.33 -10.86 -11.90
C THR A 25 35.53 -9.57 -11.89
N GLY A 26 35.82 -8.74 -12.89
CA GLY A 26 35.32 -7.38 -13.01
C GLY A 26 33.82 -7.35 -13.27
N GLY A 27 33.07 -6.81 -12.31
CA GLY A 27 31.78 -6.20 -12.58
C GLY A 27 32.00 -4.88 -13.30
N GLN A 28 31.67 -4.80 -14.58
CA GLN A 28 31.60 -3.52 -15.27
C GLN A 28 30.41 -2.73 -14.73
N SER A 29 30.72 -1.64 -14.04
CA SER A 29 29.81 -0.58 -13.62
C SER A 29 29.26 0.16 -14.84
N VAL A 30 27.93 0.27 -14.96
CA VAL A 30 27.30 1.22 -15.87
C VAL A 30 26.95 2.47 -15.07
N THR A 31 27.48 3.61 -15.50
CA THR A 31 27.34 4.93 -14.87
C THR A 31 26.18 5.72 -15.48
N TYR A 32 25.38 6.35 -14.64
CA TYR A 32 24.60 7.55 -14.98
C TYR A 32 24.58 8.47 -13.74
N ALA A 33 25.01 9.72 -13.92
CA ALA A 33 25.03 10.78 -12.90
C ALA A 33 25.83 10.57 -11.59
N GLY A 34 27.03 9.97 -11.67
CA GLY A 34 28.15 10.38 -10.80
C GLY A 34 28.15 10.00 -9.30
N GLU A 35 27.20 9.21 -8.78
CA GLU A 35 27.25 8.75 -7.38
C GLU A 35 27.05 7.23 -7.25
N GLN A 36 27.88 6.58 -6.43
CA GLN A 36 27.80 5.15 -6.15
C GLN A 36 26.59 4.89 -5.24
N VAL A 37 25.56 4.23 -5.76
CA VAL A 37 24.41 3.78 -4.97
C VAL A 37 24.84 2.58 -4.12
N PRO A 38 24.80 2.66 -2.78
CA PRO A 38 25.06 1.50 -1.93
C PRO A 38 24.01 0.42 -2.18
N ALA A 39 24.41 -0.85 -2.12
CA ALA A 39 23.46 -1.95 -2.16
C ALA A 39 22.49 -1.82 -0.97
N ALA A 40 21.19 -1.86 -1.26
CA ALA A 40 20.14 -1.81 -0.25
C ALA A 40 20.32 -2.96 0.75
N SER A 41 20.52 -2.61 2.02
CA SER A 41 20.39 -3.55 3.14
C SER A 41 18.91 -3.71 3.44
N ALA A 42 18.41 -4.95 3.49
CA ALA A 42 17.05 -5.22 3.94
C ALA A 42 16.84 -4.68 5.38
N PRO A 43 15.64 -4.18 5.71
CA PRO A 43 15.31 -3.84 7.09
C PRO A 43 15.51 -5.08 7.97
N GLN A 44 16.19 -4.89 9.10
CA GLN A 44 16.37 -5.97 10.06
C GLN A 44 15.03 -6.24 10.76
N LYS A 45 14.40 -7.35 10.36
CA LYS A 45 13.33 -8.06 11.07
C LYS A 45 11.94 -7.43 10.90
N GLU A 46 11.16 -8.02 10.01
CA GLU A 46 9.69 -7.99 10.10
C GLU A 46 9.30 -8.63 11.44
N GLU A 47 8.60 -7.88 12.29
CA GLU A 47 7.88 -8.49 13.39
C GLU A 47 6.81 -9.39 12.79
N GLU A 48 6.82 -10.68 13.16
CA GLU A 48 5.84 -11.68 12.74
C GLU A 48 4.44 -11.14 13.01
N ILE A 49 3.75 -10.70 11.96
CA ILE A 49 2.30 -10.54 11.99
C ILE A 49 1.75 -11.96 12.03
N ILE A 50 1.51 -12.44 13.26
CA ILE A 50 0.89 -13.74 13.53
C ILE A 50 -0.45 -13.76 12.80
N TYR A 51 -0.54 -14.61 11.77
CA TYR A 51 -1.79 -14.98 11.14
C TYR A 51 -2.62 -15.74 12.18
N LEU A 52 -3.58 -15.07 12.80
CA LEU A 52 -4.73 -15.77 13.38
C LEU A 52 -5.55 -16.30 12.19
N ILE A 53 -5.17 -17.49 11.74
CA ILE A 53 -6.08 -18.38 11.01
C ILE A 53 -7.27 -18.55 11.95
N GLY A 54 -8.45 -18.15 11.46
CA GLY A 54 -9.66 -18.14 12.27
C GLY A 54 -9.98 -19.52 12.82
N ASP A 55 -10.17 -19.56 14.14
CA ASP A 55 -11.08 -20.47 14.79
C ASP A 55 -12.22 -19.63 15.39
N ASP A 56 -13.42 -20.16 15.25
CA ASP A 56 -14.72 -19.52 15.41
C ASP A 56 -15.03 -19.03 16.83
N ASP A 57 -15.62 -17.83 16.93
CA ASP A 57 -16.93 -17.57 17.55
C ASP A 57 -17.15 -16.05 17.58
N VAL A 58 -17.73 -15.49 16.50
CA VAL A 58 -18.35 -14.16 16.60
C VAL A 58 -19.74 -14.39 17.12
N THR A 59 -19.87 -14.45 18.44
CA THR A 59 -21.15 -14.13 19.07
C THR A 59 -21.49 -12.69 18.69
N ASP A 60 -22.50 -12.53 17.83
CA ASP A 60 -23.21 -11.27 17.64
C ASP A 60 -23.81 -10.85 18.99
N GLN A 61 -23.01 -10.15 19.79
CA GLN A 61 -23.55 -9.28 20.81
C GLN A 61 -23.86 -7.96 20.13
N GLU A 62 -25.15 -7.75 19.84
CA GLU A 62 -25.74 -6.44 19.69
C GLU A 62 -25.40 -5.62 20.94
N LYS A 63 -24.24 -4.97 20.93
CA LYS A 63 -23.90 -3.97 21.92
C LYS A 63 -24.75 -2.75 21.59
N SER A 64 -25.78 -2.54 22.40
CA SER A 64 -26.57 -1.31 22.46
C SER A 64 -25.68 -0.10 22.20
N SER A 65 -26.09 0.77 21.28
CA SER A 65 -25.37 2.00 20.96
C SER A 65 -25.37 2.93 22.17
N GLU A 66 -24.44 2.73 23.09
CA GLU A 66 -24.06 3.77 24.03
C GLU A 66 -23.57 4.95 23.20
N LYS A 67 -24.10 6.13 23.48
CA LYS A 67 -23.69 7.39 22.85
C LYS A 67 -22.19 7.56 23.09
N ARG A 68 -21.38 7.33 22.05
CA ARG A 68 -19.93 7.53 22.12
C ARG A 68 -19.65 9.00 21.84
N ASP A 69 -18.89 9.63 22.72
CA ASP A 69 -18.52 11.05 22.59
C ASP A 69 -17.49 11.29 21.47
N SER A 70 -16.83 10.23 20.97
CA SER A 70 -15.81 10.30 19.92
C SER A 70 -15.98 9.15 18.91
N LEU A 71 -15.71 9.44 17.64
CA LEU A 71 -15.61 8.46 16.56
C LEU A 71 -14.21 7.86 16.42
N ILE A 72 -13.26 8.31 17.24
CA ILE A 72 -11.89 7.81 17.28
C ILE A 72 -11.66 7.08 18.61
N ASN A 73 -11.17 5.85 18.52
CA ASN A 73 -10.72 5.02 19.63
C ASN A 73 -9.18 5.11 19.77
N PRO A 74 -8.65 5.80 20.79
CA PRO A 74 -7.21 5.98 20.96
C PRO A 74 -6.40 4.67 21.08
N GLU A 75 -7.04 3.61 21.57
CA GLU A 75 -6.43 2.29 21.78
C GLU A 75 -6.49 1.37 20.54
N GLY A 76 -7.20 1.77 19.48
CA GLY A 76 -7.38 0.95 18.30
C GLY A 76 -6.09 0.80 17.49
N LYS A 77 -5.61 -0.43 17.28
CA LYS A 77 -4.33 -0.70 16.63
C LYS A 77 -4.45 -0.95 15.12
N THR A 78 -5.66 -1.10 14.64
CA THR A 78 -5.99 -1.25 13.22
C THR A 78 -7.01 -0.19 12.79
N LEU A 79 -7.19 0.01 11.49
CA LEU A 79 -8.18 0.96 10.97
C LEU A 79 -9.59 0.70 11.51
N GLU A 80 -10.03 -0.56 11.56
CA GLU A 80 -11.38 -0.92 12.02
C GLU A 80 -11.59 -0.66 13.51
N GLU A 81 -10.55 -0.90 14.32
CA GLU A 81 -10.57 -0.62 15.76
C GLU A 81 -10.44 0.86 16.08
N ARG A 82 -9.66 1.61 15.27
CA ARG A 82 -9.35 3.04 15.47
C ARG A 82 -10.56 3.93 15.21
N PHE A 83 -11.36 3.62 14.20
CA PHE A 83 -12.50 4.44 13.81
C PHE A 83 -13.81 3.73 14.11
N PHE A 84 -14.67 4.32 14.92
CA PHE A 84 -16.06 3.90 15.03
C PHE A 84 -16.85 4.45 13.84
N THR A 85 -17.93 3.76 13.46
CA THR A 85 -18.87 4.30 12.47
C THR A 85 -19.71 5.40 13.09
N PRO A 86 -20.16 6.38 12.29
CA PRO A 86 -21.11 7.39 12.73
C PRO A 86 -22.45 6.78 13.17
N GLU A 87 -23.22 7.52 13.97
CA GLU A 87 -24.54 7.09 14.42
C GLU A 87 -25.46 6.76 13.23
N GLY A 88 -26.14 5.62 13.28
CA GLY A 88 -27.01 5.15 12.20
C GLY A 88 -26.29 4.50 11.01
N TYR A 89 -24.96 4.48 11.00
CA TYR A 89 -24.15 3.79 9.98
C TYR A 89 -23.57 2.47 10.51
N THR A 90 -23.52 1.47 9.64
CA THR A 90 -22.87 0.19 9.87
C THR A 90 -21.86 -0.07 8.76
N ARG A 91 -20.68 -0.58 9.11
CA ARG A 91 -19.66 -0.96 8.12
C ARG A 91 -20.23 -1.90 7.08
N ILE A 92 -19.93 -1.67 5.80
CA ILE A 92 -20.27 -2.64 4.76
C ILE A 92 -19.52 -3.94 5.09
N PRO A 93 -20.16 -5.13 4.97
CA PRO A 93 -19.50 -6.40 5.21
C PRO A 93 -18.21 -6.54 4.38
N LYS A 94 -17.18 -7.14 4.98
CA LYS A 94 -15.92 -7.49 4.29
C LYS A 94 -15.95 -8.97 3.96
N GLU A 95 -15.70 -9.31 2.71
CA GLU A 95 -15.46 -10.71 2.35
C GLU A 95 -14.08 -11.14 2.88
N MET A 96 -13.92 -12.43 3.19
CA MET A 96 -12.64 -12.96 3.64
C MET A 96 -11.59 -12.82 2.53
N GLY A 97 -10.41 -12.30 2.88
CA GLY A 97 -9.36 -12.04 1.91
C GLY A 97 -9.59 -10.81 1.02
N SER A 98 -10.70 -10.07 1.19
CA SER A 98 -10.95 -8.85 0.41
C SER A 98 -9.99 -7.71 0.75
N PHE A 99 -9.84 -6.78 -0.20
CA PHE A 99 -9.06 -5.57 -0.02
C PHE A 99 -9.55 -4.67 1.11
N GLN A 100 -10.89 -4.55 1.26
CA GLN A 100 -11.47 -3.85 2.39
C GLN A 100 -11.08 -4.50 3.71
N GLY A 101 -11.10 -5.84 3.77
CA GLY A 101 -10.68 -6.58 4.96
C GLY A 101 -9.19 -6.43 5.26
N TYR A 102 -8.35 -6.33 4.22
CA TYR A 102 -6.93 -6.03 4.34
C TYR A 102 -6.68 -4.64 4.93
N LEU A 103 -7.30 -3.59 4.37
CA LEU A 103 -7.16 -2.21 4.86
C LEU A 103 -7.66 -2.04 6.29
N ARG A 104 -8.83 -2.62 6.60
CA ARG A 104 -9.42 -2.57 7.95
C ARG A 104 -8.50 -3.15 9.03
N ARG A 105 -7.69 -4.15 8.69
CA ARG A 105 -6.74 -4.80 9.60
C ARG A 105 -5.32 -4.22 9.52
N TYR A 106 -5.09 -3.26 8.63
CA TYR A 106 -3.77 -2.66 8.49
C TYR A 106 -3.39 -1.94 9.79
N ALA A 107 -2.18 -2.20 10.28
CA ALA A 107 -1.71 -1.65 11.53
C ALA A 107 -1.61 -0.12 11.46
N MET A 108 -2.02 0.55 12.54
CA MET A 108 -1.90 1.99 12.71
C MET A 108 -0.88 2.31 13.78
N LYS A 109 -0.28 3.49 13.67
CA LYS A 109 0.54 4.05 14.74
C LYS A 109 -0.33 4.41 15.95
N PRO A 110 0.27 4.62 17.14
CA PRO A 110 -0.46 5.13 18.31
C PRO A 110 -1.26 6.40 17.99
N ASP A 111 -2.34 6.66 18.75
CA ASP A 111 -3.13 7.88 18.58
C ASP A 111 -2.26 9.13 18.62
N GLN A 112 -2.67 10.17 17.89
CA GLN A 112 -1.96 11.45 17.85
C GLN A 112 -0.51 11.37 17.35
N SER A 113 -0.08 10.24 16.77
CA SER A 113 1.23 10.17 16.11
C SER A 113 1.33 11.24 15.02
N PRO A 114 2.45 11.96 14.92
CA PRO A 114 2.65 12.92 13.85
C PRO A 114 2.82 12.17 12.52
N VAL A 115 2.44 12.83 11.42
CA VAL A 115 2.84 12.38 10.08
C VAL A 115 4.29 12.77 9.87
N LEU A 116 5.14 11.78 9.60
CA LEU A 116 6.53 12.02 9.25
C LEU A 116 6.73 12.06 7.73
N LEU A 117 7.68 12.87 7.29
CA LEU A 117 8.20 12.90 5.94
C LEU A 117 9.23 11.78 5.73
N TYR A 118 9.62 11.55 4.48
CA TYR A 118 10.61 10.53 4.11
C TYR A 118 11.98 10.69 4.80
N ASP A 119 12.31 11.89 5.29
CA ASP A 119 13.54 12.19 6.02
C ASP A 119 13.39 12.09 7.55
N GLY A 120 12.22 11.68 8.02
CA GLY A 120 11.89 11.53 9.44
C GLY A 120 11.48 12.84 10.13
N SER A 121 11.49 13.98 9.43
CA SER A 121 10.96 15.23 9.97
C SER A 121 9.43 15.21 10.01
N GLU A 122 8.84 16.03 10.89
CA GLU A 122 7.39 16.18 10.92
C GLU A 122 6.89 16.99 9.71
N LYS A 123 5.83 16.49 9.08
CA LYS A 123 5.07 17.27 8.09
C LYS A 123 4.56 18.57 8.72
N GLN A 124 4.62 19.69 7.98
CA GLN A 124 4.19 20.98 8.50
C GLN A 124 2.71 21.02 8.93
N ASN A 125 1.82 20.42 8.13
CA ASN A 125 0.38 20.41 8.38
C ASN A 125 -0.07 19.16 9.15
N GLN A 126 0.14 19.18 10.47
CA GLN A 126 -0.29 18.11 11.39
C GLN A 126 -1.80 18.16 11.73
N SER A 127 -2.55 19.17 11.28
CA SER A 127 -4.00 19.24 11.53
C SER A 127 -4.84 18.52 10.47
N ALA A 128 -4.23 18.13 9.35
CA ALA A 128 -4.90 17.49 8.22
C ALA A 128 -5.28 16.01 8.44
N HIS A 129 -4.60 15.31 9.35
CA HIS A 129 -4.75 13.86 9.52
C HIS A 129 -5.45 13.48 10.82
N ALA A 130 -6.11 12.33 10.81
CA ALA A 130 -6.76 11.74 11.97
C ALA A 130 -5.93 10.59 12.58
N ALA A 131 -5.26 9.79 11.74
CA ALA A 131 -4.38 8.70 12.18
C ALA A 131 -3.40 8.31 11.06
N VAL A 132 -2.28 7.69 11.44
CA VAL A 132 -1.20 7.31 10.53
C VAL A 132 -1.10 5.80 10.44
N PHE A 133 -1.00 5.25 9.22
CA PHE A 133 -0.75 3.83 9.02
C PHE A 133 0.70 3.49 9.38
N SER A 134 0.93 2.31 9.92
CA SER A 134 2.27 1.76 10.16
C SER A 134 2.87 1.16 8.88
N MET A 135 2.71 1.85 7.75
CA MET A 135 3.36 1.48 6.49
C MET A 135 4.71 2.18 6.39
N PRO A 136 5.83 1.46 6.20
CA PRO A 136 7.13 2.08 5.99
C PRO A 136 7.11 3.02 4.78
N VAL A 137 7.94 4.07 4.76
CA VAL A 137 8.17 4.90 3.57
C VAL A 137 9.43 4.39 2.87
N PHE A 138 9.49 4.46 1.53
CA PHE A 138 10.74 4.16 0.81
C PHE A 138 11.83 5.19 1.13
N ASP A 139 13.09 4.77 1.11
CA ASP A 139 14.21 5.71 1.23
C ASP A 139 14.21 6.73 0.10
N GLY A 140 14.21 8.00 0.49
CA GLY A 140 14.19 9.17 -0.39
C GLY A 140 12.79 9.67 -0.71
N ASP A 141 12.74 10.83 -1.40
CA ASP A 141 11.51 11.49 -1.78
C ASP A 141 10.84 10.82 -3.00
N LEU A 142 10.39 9.57 -2.84
CA LEU A 142 9.86 8.75 -3.94
C LEU A 142 8.43 8.26 -3.73
N GLN A 143 8.03 7.88 -2.51
CA GLN A 143 6.67 7.38 -2.26
C GLN A 143 5.67 8.54 -2.12
N GLN A 144 5.47 9.29 -3.19
CA GLN A 144 4.62 10.48 -3.20
C GLN A 144 3.19 10.16 -3.60
N CYS A 145 2.21 10.73 -2.89
CA CYS A 145 0.80 10.73 -3.31
C CYS A 145 0.28 9.40 -3.90
N ALA A 146 0.22 9.26 -5.25
CA ALA A 146 -0.23 8.07 -5.95
C ALA A 146 0.64 6.83 -5.69
N ASP A 147 1.92 7.00 -5.40
CA ASP A 147 2.84 5.90 -5.11
C ASP A 147 2.45 5.15 -3.84
N SER A 148 1.91 5.86 -2.84
CA SER A 148 1.38 5.21 -1.64
C SER A 148 0.17 4.31 -1.96
N ILE A 149 -0.67 4.74 -2.91
CA ILE A 149 -1.85 4.00 -3.37
C ILE A 149 -1.43 2.78 -4.20
N ILE A 150 -0.50 2.97 -5.16
CA ILE A 150 0.14 1.89 -5.94
C ILE A 150 0.74 0.85 -4.99
N ARG A 151 1.46 1.30 -3.95
CA ARG A 151 2.06 0.41 -2.95
C ARG A 151 0.99 -0.38 -2.22
N ILE A 152 -0.02 0.27 -1.64
CA ILE A 152 -1.07 -0.42 -0.88
C ILE A 152 -1.75 -1.52 -1.70
N TYR A 153 -2.10 -1.24 -2.97
CA TYR A 153 -2.65 -2.26 -3.85
C TYR A 153 -1.68 -3.42 -4.10
N SER A 154 -0.42 -3.08 -4.38
CA SER A 154 0.62 -4.08 -4.67
C SER A 154 0.88 -4.97 -3.46
N GLU A 155 0.97 -4.40 -2.27
CA GLU A 155 1.18 -5.12 -1.00
C GLU A 155 0.02 -6.08 -0.72
N TYR A 156 -1.22 -5.65 -0.97
CA TYR A 156 -2.39 -6.52 -0.87
C TYR A 156 -2.29 -7.72 -1.81
N PHE A 157 -2.10 -7.50 -3.12
CA PHE A 157 -2.04 -8.58 -4.09
C PHE A 157 -0.81 -9.48 -3.86
N TRP A 158 0.31 -8.92 -3.42
CA TRP A 158 1.50 -9.68 -3.07
C TRP A 158 1.24 -10.61 -1.88
N LYS A 159 0.59 -10.09 -0.82
CA LYS A 159 0.19 -10.86 0.36
C LYS A 159 -0.82 -11.96 0.04
N MET A 160 -1.73 -11.71 -0.90
CA MET A 160 -2.71 -12.70 -1.35
C MET A 160 -2.11 -13.74 -2.32
N GLY A 161 -0.88 -13.53 -2.81
CA GLY A 161 -0.25 -14.39 -3.82
C GLY A 161 -0.76 -14.15 -5.25
N ASP A 162 -1.60 -13.14 -5.46
CA ASP A 162 -2.21 -12.76 -6.74
C ASP A 162 -1.23 -11.90 -7.58
N TYR A 163 -0.02 -12.41 -7.81
CA TYR A 163 1.07 -11.65 -8.45
C TYR A 163 0.72 -11.12 -9.85
N ASP A 164 -0.12 -11.84 -10.59
CA ASP A 164 -0.56 -11.45 -11.93
C ASP A 164 -1.43 -10.18 -11.93
N LYS A 165 -2.00 -9.81 -10.78
CA LYS A 165 -2.78 -8.56 -10.62
C LYS A 165 -1.89 -7.34 -10.35
N ILE A 166 -0.60 -7.55 -10.08
CA ILE A 166 0.35 -6.46 -9.81
C ILE A 166 0.95 -6.00 -11.14
N ALA A 167 0.26 -5.09 -11.84
CA ALA A 167 0.74 -4.54 -13.10
C ALA A 167 0.23 -3.11 -13.33
N PHE A 168 1.14 -2.17 -13.61
CA PHE A 168 0.82 -0.74 -13.77
C PHE A 168 1.39 -0.21 -15.07
N HIS A 169 0.67 0.70 -15.72
CA HIS A 169 1.24 1.45 -16.84
C HIS A 169 2.15 2.56 -16.33
N LEU A 170 3.32 2.66 -16.96
CA LEU A 170 4.19 3.84 -16.85
C LEU A 170 3.56 5.02 -17.60
N THR A 171 4.09 6.22 -17.38
CA THR A 171 3.59 7.44 -18.05
C THR A 171 3.63 7.37 -19.58
N ASN A 172 4.54 6.59 -20.15
CA ASN A 172 4.62 6.37 -21.60
C ASN A 172 3.72 5.22 -22.11
N GLY A 173 2.90 4.62 -21.25
CA GLY A 173 1.98 3.54 -21.58
C GLY A 173 2.60 2.14 -21.58
N PHE A 174 3.84 1.97 -21.13
CA PHE A 174 4.43 0.63 -21.00
C PHE A 174 3.90 -0.08 -19.76
N LEU A 175 3.39 -1.30 -19.94
CA LEU A 175 2.92 -2.13 -18.83
C LEU A 175 4.11 -2.74 -18.09
N MET A 176 4.30 -2.31 -16.84
CA MET A 176 5.18 -2.95 -15.89
C MET A 176 4.37 -4.00 -15.13
N ASP A 177 4.56 -5.28 -15.42
CA ASP A 177 3.97 -6.39 -14.67
C ASP A 177 5.00 -7.02 -13.71
N TYR A 178 4.57 -7.34 -12.49
CA TYR A 178 5.43 -7.97 -11.49
C TYR A 178 5.89 -9.40 -11.89
N PRO A 179 5.08 -10.26 -12.55
CA PRO A 179 5.55 -11.56 -13.02
C PRO A 179 6.79 -11.48 -13.92
N ALA A 180 6.86 -10.54 -14.85
CA ALA A 180 8.04 -10.28 -15.68
C ALA A 180 9.26 -9.90 -14.82
N TRP A 181 9.08 -9.02 -13.84
CA TRP A 181 10.15 -8.62 -12.93
C TRP A 181 10.66 -9.78 -12.07
N LYS A 182 9.73 -10.54 -11.49
CA LYS A 182 9.96 -11.75 -10.70
C LYS A 182 10.67 -12.83 -11.52
N SER A 183 10.42 -12.92 -12.82
CA SER A 183 11.12 -13.85 -13.72
C SER A 183 12.54 -13.41 -14.12
N GLY A 184 13.02 -12.26 -13.62
CA GLY A 184 14.37 -11.76 -13.87
C GLY A 184 14.51 -10.74 -15.01
N LYS A 185 13.38 -10.23 -15.54
CA LYS A 185 13.41 -9.10 -16.47
C LYS A 185 13.58 -7.78 -15.71
N ARG A 186 14.21 -6.80 -16.35
CA ARG A 186 14.37 -5.44 -15.83
C ARG A 186 14.01 -4.43 -16.91
N LEU A 187 13.47 -3.31 -16.47
CA LEU A 187 13.14 -2.18 -17.34
C LEU A 187 14.45 -1.59 -17.90
N VAL A 188 14.48 -1.33 -19.20
CA VAL A 188 15.44 -0.45 -19.85
C VAL A 188 14.69 0.71 -20.47
N VAL A 189 15.23 1.91 -20.30
CA VAL A 189 14.67 3.16 -20.80
C VAL A 189 15.67 3.77 -21.78
N ASP A 190 15.22 4.04 -23.00
CA ASP A 190 15.96 4.77 -24.05
C ASP A 190 15.07 5.91 -24.57
N GLY A 191 15.32 7.12 -24.08
CA GLY A 191 14.42 8.26 -24.27
C GLY A 191 13.02 7.96 -23.71
N ASN A 192 12.00 8.00 -24.57
CA ASN A 192 10.63 7.67 -24.21
C ASN A 192 10.24 6.21 -24.52
N LYS A 193 11.18 5.40 -24.99
CA LYS A 193 10.95 3.98 -25.29
C LYS A 193 11.40 3.14 -24.10
N THR A 194 10.56 2.19 -23.73
CA THR A 194 10.82 1.25 -22.65
C THR A 194 10.69 -0.17 -23.15
N SER A 195 11.50 -1.07 -22.60
CA SER A 195 11.45 -2.48 -22.93
C SER A 195 11.93 -3.35 -21.77
N TRP A 196 11.52 -4.61 -21.81
CA TRP A 196 12.04 -5.64 -20.93
C TRP A 196 13.34 -6.23 -21.47
N VAL A 197 14.32 -6.39 -20.59
CA VAL A 197 15.52 -7.20 -20.88
C VAL A 197 15.78 -8.18 -19.74
N SER A 198 16.22 -9.39 -20.08
CA SER A 198 16.64 -10.37 -19.08
C SER A 198 17.98 -9.96 -18.49
N LYS A 199 18.02 -9.70 -17.17
CA LYS A 199 19.22 -9.22 -16.47
C LYS A 199 19.54 -9.98 -15.18
N SER A 200 18.61 -10.78 -14.67
CA SER A 200 18.83 -11.62 -13.49
C SER A 200 18.11 -12.97 -13.64
N GLY A 201 18.34 -13.88 -12.68
CA GLY A 201 17.48 -15.05 -12.50
C GLY A 201 16.13 -14.67 -11.90
N SER A 202 15.23 -15.65 -11.79
CA SER A 202 13.97 -15.46 -11.07
C SER A 202 14.23 -15.25 -9.58
N ASP A 203 13.47 -14.37 -8.96
CA ASP A 203 13.56 -14.04 -7.55
C ASP A 203 12.19 -13.56 -7.08
N ASP A 204 11.61 -14.26 -6.12
CA ASP A 204 10.29 -13.98 -5.54
C ASP A 204 10.36 -13.41 -4.13
N SER A 205 11.55 -13.01 -3.70
CA SER A 205 11.75 -12.32 -2.43
C SER A 205 10.98 -11.00 -2.37
N TYR A 206 10.62 -10.63 -1.14
CA TYR A 206 9.98 -9.35 -0.85
C TYR A 206 10.90 -8.17 -1.21
N GLU A 207 12.21 -8.30 -1.03
CA GLU A 207 13.17 -7.28 -1.46
C GLU A 207 13.13 -7.04 -2.98
N THR A 208 12.92 -8.09 -3.77
CA THR A 208 12.77 -7.96 -5.23
C THR A 208 11.43 -7.35 -5.62
N PHE A 209 10.37 -7.61 -4.85
CA PHE A 209 9.09 -6.89 -4.97
C PHE A 209 9.22 -5.39 -4.66
N LEU A 210 9.92 -5.00 -3.60
CA LEU A 210 10.15 -3.59 -3.30
C LEU A 210 10.98 -2.88 -4.38
N LYS A 211 11.95 -3.57 -5.00
CA LYS A 211 12.70 -3.02 -6.15
C LYS A 211 11.82 -2.79 -7.38
N TYR A 212 10.87 -3.69 -7.63
CA TYR A 212 9.85 -3.51 -8.66
C TYR A 212 9.01 -2.26 -8.37
N LEU A 213 8.45 -2.15 -7.16
CA LEU A 213 7.65 -1.00 -6.75
C LEU A 213 8.41 0.31 -6.89
N ARG A 214 9.66 0.35 -6.40
CA ARG A 214 10.53 1.52 -6.56
C ARG A 214 10.67 1.94 -8.02
N THR A 215 10.80 0.98 -8.93
CA THR A 215 10.91 1.27 -10.37
C THR A 215 9.59 1.78 -10.94
N VAL A 216 8.45 1.21 -10.54
CA VAL A 216 7.13 1.73 -10.93
C VAL A 216 6.98 3.18 -10.47
N MET A 217 7.28 3.50 -9.21
CA MET A 217 7.15 4.85 -8.64
C MET A 217 8.05 5.90 -9.33
N ILE A 218 9.15 5.49 -9.97
CA ILE A 218 10.01 6.41 -10.72
C ILE A 218 9.36 6.85 -12.05
N TYR A 219 8.58 5.96 -12.69
CA TYR A 219 8.12 6.15 -14.08
C TYR A 219 6.59 6.22 -14.23
N ALA A 220 5.84 5.83 -13.21
CA ALA A 220 4.39 5.96 -13.10
C ALA A 220 4.06 7.14 -12.16
N GLY A 221 2.77 7.48 -12.06
CA GLY A 221 2.30 8.51 -11.14
C GLY A 221 0.82 8.77 -11.30
N THR A 222 0.33 9.89 -10.78
CA THR A 222 -1.09 10.28 -10.87
C THR A 222 -1.59 10.35 -12.32
N LEU A 223 -0.74 10.74 -13.28
CA LEU A 223 -1.09 10.76 -14.70
C LEU A 223 -1.39 9.35 -15.22
N SER A 224 -0.45 8.41 -15.12
CA SER A 224 -0.66 7.06 -15.64
C SER A 224 -1.76 6.32 -14.89
N LEU A 225 -1.81 6.44 -13.55
CA LEU A 225 -2.85 5.82 -12.72
C LEU A 225 -4.25 6.33 -13.08
N ASN A 226 -4.39 7.62 -13.41
CA ASN A 226 -5.66 8.21 -13.83
C ASN A 226 -6.16 7.66 -15.17
N GLU A 227 -5.27 7.37 -16.11
CA GLU A 227 -5.59 6.85 -17.44
C GLU A 227 -6.01 5.37 -17.41
N GLU A 228 -5.55 4.60 -16.43
CA GLU A 228 -5.92 3.19 -16.24
C GLU A 228 -7.00 2.96 -15.17
N ALA A 229 -7.60 4.05 -14.66
CA ALA A 229 -8.71 4.00 -13.71
C ALA A 229 -10.04 4.38 -14.37
N VAL A 230 -11.10 3.68 -13.99
CA VAL A 230 -12.46 3.86 -14.53
C VAL A 230 -13.34 4.67 -13.58
N PRO A 231 -14.23 5.54 -14.06
CA PRO A 231 -15.16 6.29 -13.21
C PRO A 231 -16.03 5.40 -12.33
N VAL A 232 -16.34 5.87 -11.12
CA VAL A 232 -17.25 5.20 -10.17
C VAL A 232 -18.34 6.15 -9.69
N ASN A 233 -19.57 5.65 -9.58
CA ASN A 233 -20.66 6.38 -8.95
C ASN A 233 -20.46 6.40 -7.42
N VAL A 234 -20.75 7.53 -6.78
CA VAL A 234 -20.65 7.65 -5.32
C VAL A 234 -21.51 6.62 -4.57
N SER A 235 -22.66 6.22 -5.13
CA SER A 235 -23.52 5.16 -4.57
C SER A 235 -22.85 3.78 -4.55
N ASP A 236 -21.82 3.57 -5.39
CA ASP A 236 -21.09 2.31 -5.57
C ASP A 236 -19.68 2.35 -4.98
N ILE A 237 -19.34 3.42 -4.23
CA ILE A 237 -18.02 3.67 -3.65
C ILE A 237 -17.58 2.57 -2.67
N GLN A 238 -16.38 2.05 -2.85
CA GLN A 238 -15.82 0.94 -2.09
C GLN A 238 -14.42 1.29 -1.58
N ALA A 239 -13.96 0.57 -0.56
CA ALA A 239 -12.58 0.66 -0.15
C ALA A 239 -11.67 0.27 -1.33
N GLY A 240 -10.65 1.09 -1.58
CA GLY A 240 -9.80 0.97 -2.77
C GLY A 240 -10.29 1.77 -3.97
N ASP A 241 -11.42 2.45 -3.92
CA ASP A 241 -11.64 3.55 -4.88
C ASP A 241 -10.74 4.73 -4.55
N MET A 242 -10.62 5.68 -5.48
CA MET A 242 -9.78 6.86 -5.30
C MET A 242 -10.45 8.11 -5.88
N PHE A 243 -10.26 9.24 -5.22
CA PHE A 243 -10.42 10.54 -5.88
C PHE A 243 -9.06 10.91 -6.46
N ILE A 244 -9.00 11.06 -7.78
CA ILE A 244 -7.76 11.28 -8.51
C ILE A 244 -7.89 12.41 -9.52
N LYS A 245 -6.84 13.22 -9.60
CA LYS A 245 -6.61 14.17 -10.69
C LYS A 245 -5.26 13.86 -11.31
N GLY A 246 -5.27 13.38 -12.55
CA GLY A 246 -4.05 13.11 -13.31
C GLY A 246 -3.29 14.40 -13.68
N GLY A 247 -1.99 14.24 -13.93
CA GLY A 247 -1.11 15.31 -14.40
C GLY A 247 0.05 15.62 -13.46
N SER A 248 0.81 16.66 -13.80
CA SER A 248 1.91 17.19 -12.97
C SER A 248 1.77 18.71 -12.91
N PRO A 249 1.20 19.28 -11.82
CA PRO A 249 0.80 18.60 -10.60
C PRO A 249 -0.56 17.90 -10.68
N GLY A 250 -0.59 16.66 -10.19
CA GLY A 250 -1.79 15.87 -9.90
C GLY A 250 -1.86 15.51 -8.42
N HIS A 251 -2.97 14.89 -7.99
CA HIS A 251 -3.10 14.35 -6.64
C HIS A 251 -4.09 13.18 -6.61
N CYS A 252 -4.03 12.38 -5.55
CA CYS A 252 -4.82 11.18 -5.38
C CYS A 252 -5.00 10.86 -3.89
N VAL A 253 -6.24 10.54 -3.51
CA VAL A 253 -6.60 10.04 -2.18
C VAL A 253 -7.44 8.77 -2.34
N MET A 254 -7.20 7.75 -1.52
CA MET A 254 -7.88 6.47 -1.55
C MET A 254 -9.04 6.42 -0.54
N VAL A 255 -10.13 5.78 -0.90
CA VAL A 255 -11.19 5.36 0.03
C VAL A 255 -10.67 4.20 0.87
N ALA A 256 -10.51 4.41 2.17
CA ALA A 256 -9.88 3.44 3.06
C ALA A 256 -10.89 2.48 3.73
N ASP A 257 -12.11 2.95 3.97
CA ASP A 257 -13.19 2.17 4.57
C ASP A 257 -14.55 2.77 4.18
N VAL A 258 -15.60 1.94 4.21
CA VAL A 258 -16.96 2.32 3.85
C VAL A 258 -17.97 1.74 4.85
N ALA A 259 -18.92 2.59 5.24
CA ALA A 259 -20.10 2.23 6.01
C ALA A 259 -21.37 2.73 5.29
N GLN A 260 -22.51 2.19 5.67
CA GLN A 260 -23.81 2.47 5.05
C GLN A 260 -24.89 2.61 6.12
N ASN A 261 -25.81 3.56 5.92
CA ASN A 261 -26.99 3.70 6.77
C ASN A 261 -28.16 2.83 6.26
N ARG A 262 -29.28 2.83 6.99
CA ARG A 262 -30.47 2.02 6.65
C ARG A 262 -31.12 2.39 5.32
N ASP A 263 -30.95 3.64 4.86
CA ASP A 263 -31.49 4.13 3.58
C ASP A 263 -30.56 3.81 2.40
N GLY A 264 -29.42 3.18 2.68
CA GLY A 264 -28.43 2.82 1.68
C GLY A 264 -27.41 3.92 1.37
N SER A 265 -27.47 5.08 2.02
CA SER A 265 -26.47 6.14 1.88
C SER A 265 -25.14 5.71 2.48
N ARG A 266 -24.04 5.94 1.76
CA ARG A 266 -22.69 5.55 2.18
C ARG A 266 -21.98 6.69 2.89
N CYS A 267 -21.13 6.35 3.85
CA CYS A 267 -20.05 7.22 4.33
C CYS A 267 -18.72 6.47 4.21
N PHE A 268 -17.62 7.21 4.10
CA PHE A 268 -16.32 6.64 3.83
C PHE A 268 -15.17 7.41 4.47
N LEU A 269 -14.07 6.72 4.77
CA LEU A 269 -12.81 7.32 5.20
C LEU A 269 -11.91 7.53 3.99
N LEU A 270 -11.11 8.60 4.01
CA LEU A 270 -10.11 8.89 2.99
C LEU A 270 -8.70 8.76 3.55
N ALA A 271 -7.79 8.19 2.76
CA ALA A 271 -6.37 8.06 3.06
C ALA A 271 -5.51 8.64 1.94
N GLN A 272 -4.33 9.17 2.29
CA GLN A 272 -3.42 9.75 1.30
C GLN A 272 -1.96 9.62 1.72
N GLY A 273 -1.08 9.65 0.72
CA GLY A 273 0.27 10.21 0.87
C GLY A 273 0.29 11.65 0.32
N TYR A 274 1.44 12.32 0.26
CA TYR A 274 1.52 13.68 -0.31
C TYR A 274 2.89 13.95 -0.95
N MET A 275 3.19 15.21 -1.23
CA MET A 275 4.47 15.70 -1.76
C MET A 275 5.00 16.79 -0.82
N PRO A 276 6.21 16.67 -0.24
CA PRO A 276 7.15 15.55 -0.37
C PRO A 276 6.59 14.19 0.12
N ALA A 277 7.30 13.11 -0.19
CA ALA A 277 6.97 11.77 0.26
C ALA A 277 6.87 11.76 1.79
N GLN A 278 5.82 11.12 2.26
CA GLN A 278 5.47 11.09 3.67
C GLN A 278 4.71 9.82 3.95
N GLU A 279 4.49 9.55 5.23
CA GLU A 279 3.72 8.40 5.68
C GLU A 279 2.31 8.41 5.10
N PHE A 280 1.67 7.25 5.06
CA PHE A 280 0.29 7.15 4.58
C PHE A 280 -0.66 7.36 5.76
N GLN A 281 -1.65 8.23 5.61
CA GLN A 281 -2.52 8.63 6.71
C GLN A 281 -3.98 8.70 6.32
N ILE A 282 -4.87 8.53 7.30
CA ILE A 282 -6.29 8.90 7.20
C ILE A 282 -6.40 10.42 7.37
N ILE A 283 -7.12 11.08 6.46
CA ILE A 283 -7.33 12.53 6.50
C ILE A 283 -8.67 12.89 7.15
N LYS A 284 -8.71 14.05 7.81
CA LYS A 284 -9.94 14.59 8.40
C LYS A 284 -10.93 15.02 7.32
N ASN A 285 -12.20 15.11 7.67
CA ASN A 285 -13.22 15.77 6.85
C ASN A 285 -13.31 17.26 7.23
N PRO A 286 -12.96 18.22 6.34
CA PRO A 286 -13.05 19.64 6.67
C PRO A 286 -14.46 20.14 7.02
N LEU A 287 -15.51 19.41 6.64
CA LEU A 287 -16.89 19.75 6.97
C LEU A 287 -17.27 19.36 8.41
N HIS A 288 -16.55 18.42 9.01
CA HIS A 288 -16.84 17.91 10.36
C HIS A 288 -15.55 17.75 11.17
N GLY A 289 -15.29 18.67 12.10
CA GLY A 289 -13.98 18.80 12.75
C GLY A 289 -13.44 17.54 13.45
N ASP A 290 -14.29 16.85 14.21
CA ASP A 290 -13.93 15.64 14.99
C ASP A 290 -14.42 14.34 14.33
N ASP A 291 -15.07 14.43 13.18
CA ASP A 291 -15.58 13.29 12.43
C ASP A 291 -14.76 13.11 11.13
N PRO A 292 -13.93 12.06 11.04
CA PRO A 292 -13.12 11.82 9.85
C PRO A 292 -13.92 11.23 8.68
N TRP A 293 -15.19 10.85 8.88
CA TRP A 293 -16.01 10.25 7.82
C TRP A 293 -16.55 11.32 6.87
N TYR A 294 -16.51 10.99 5.58
CA TYR A 294 -17.13 11.75 4.50
C TYR A 294 -18.48 11.10 4.16
N TYR A 295 -19.51 11.90 3.93
CA TYR A 295 -20.87 11.40 3.69
C TYR A 295 -21.27 11.59 2.23
N ALA A 296 -21.71 10.51 1.57
CA ALA A 296 -22.16 10.55 0.18
C ALA A 296 -23.32 11.54 -0.03
N ALA A 297 -24.22 11.67 0.96
CA ALA A 297 -25.34 12.61 0.92
C ALA A 297 -24.92 14.09 0.96
N GLU A 298 -23.73 14.38 1.48
CA GLU A 298 -23.16 15.75 1.57
C GLU A 298 -22.16 16.03 0.45
N LEU A 299 -21.76 14.99 -0.29
CA LEU A 299 -20.76 15.08 -1.33
C LEU A 299 -21.30 15.94 -2.47
N ASN A 300 -20.66 17.10 -2.63
CA ASN A 300 -20.82 17.98 -3.76
C ASN A 300 -19.45 18.25 -4.37
N TYR A 301 -19.42 18.49 -5.69
CA TYR A 301 -18.21 18.90 -6.36
C TYR A 301 -18.09 20.43 -6.40
N PRO A 302 -16.88 20.97 -6.20
CA PRO A 302 -15.65 20.23 -5.94
C PRO A 302 -15.58 19.65 -4.52
N LEU A 303 -15.08 18.41 -4.40
CA LEU A 303 -14.82 17.76 -3.11
C LEU A 303 -13.59 18.40 -2.48
N VAL A 304 -13.77 19.00 -1.31
CA VAL A 304 -12.70 19.62 -0.53
C VAL A 304 -12.16 18.60 0.48
N THR A 305 -10.86 18.32 0.41
CA THR A 305 -10.11 17.62 1.46
C THR A 305 -9.17 18.62 2.15
N PRO A 306 -8.53 18.26 3.27
CA PRO A 306 -7.67 19.20 4.00
C PRO A 306 -6.52 19.80 3.18
N GLU A 307 -6.08 19.11 2.13
CA GLU A 307 -4.87 19.48 1.36
C GLU A 307 -5.09 19.49 -0.15
N TYR A 308 -6.26 19.09 -0.64
CA TYR A 308 -6.55 19.08 -2.06
C TYR A 308 -8.03 19.29 -2.36
N VAL A 309 -8.32 19.70 -3.60
CA VAL A 309 -9.68 19.91 -4.09
C VAL A 309 -9.86 19.10 -5.36
N PHE A 310 -10.86 18.21 -5.38
CA PHE A 310 -11.16 17.33 -6.49
C PHE A 310 -12.43 17.76 -7.22
N ASN A 311 -12.34 17.93 -8.54
CA ASN A 311 -13.50 18.28 -9.37
C ASN A 311 -14.39 17.06 -9.66
N GLU A 312 -15.56 17.30 -10.23
CA GLU A 312 -16.45 16.25 -10.73
C GLU A 312 -15.71 15.30 -11.69
N GLY A 313 -16.04 14.01 -11.64
CA GLY A 313 -15.38 12.96 -12.44
C GLY A 313 -14.04 12.45 -11.87
N SER A 314 -13.64 12.91 -10.69
CA SER A 314 -12.41 12.48 -10.01
C SER A 314 -12.52 11.13 -9.30
N LEU A 315 -13.72 10.67 -8.96
CA LEU A 315 -13.92 9.37 -8.29
C LEU A 315 -13.76 8.23 -9.30
N LYS A 316 -12.73 7.41 -9.09
CA LYS A 316 -12.36 6.31 -9.98
C LYS A 316 -11.95 5.04 -9.23
N ARG A 317 -11.99 3.91 -9.92
CA ARG A 317 -11.48 2.61 -9.49
C ARG A 317 -10.38 2.15 -10.41
N TRP A 318 -9.31 1.63 -9.84
CA TRP A 318 -8.23 1.03 -10.60
C TRP A 318 -8.61 -0.37 -11.12
N TYR A 319 -8.26 -0.66 -12.38
CA TYR A 319 -8.70 -1.88 -13.08
C TYR A 319 -8.20 -3.19 -12.44
N GLY A 320 -7.10 -3.15 -11.69
CA GLY A 320 -6.59 -4.33 -10.96
C GLY A 320 -7.58 -4.91 -9.92
N PHE A 321 -8.63 -4.15 -9.55
CA PHE A 321 -9.73 -4.59 -8.66
C PHE A 321 -10.94 -5.17 -9.40
N GLY A 322 -10.74 -5.83 -10.53
CA GLY A 322 -11.78 -6.70 -11.11
C GLY A 322 -12.04 -7.90 -10.20
N TYR A 323 -13.24 -7.97 -9.61
CA TYR A 323 -13.76 -9.09 -8.83
C TYR A 323 -13.87 -10.37 -9.66
#